data_AF-A0A2S8RTB8-F1
#
_entry.id   AF-A0A2S8RTB8-F1
#
_cell.length_a   1.000
_cell.length_b   1.000
_cell.length_c   1.000
_cell.angle_alpha   90.00
_cell.angle_beta   90.00
_cell.angle_gamma   90.00
#
_symmetry.space_group_name_H-M   'P 1'
#
loop_
_entity.id
_entity.type
_entity.pdbx_description
1 polymer ?
#
loop_
_entity_poly.entity_id
_entity_poly.type
_entity_poly.pdbx_seq_one_letter_code
_entity_poly.pdbx_strand_id
1 'polypeptide(L)'
;MTRKRNARGQAGVPTTPMISGRESPATIKRKIEAHFKALRLYWKRLGIEVDTTESEAQLIRLGAILRAQGSHGLGSIEGRASGGFVQLPTRIFDLKERGWDIASVREGAWGGDGLWHVGTVRYFLIKEPSAGNES
;
A
#
# COMPACT_ATOMS: atom_id res chain seq x y z
N MET A 1 15.41 -29.15 -28.25
CA MET A 1 15.80 -28.20 -27.18
C MET A 1 14.72 -27.15 -27.03
N THR A 2 13.76 -27.36 -26.13
CA THR A 2 12.60 -26.48 -25.99
C THR A 2 12.92 -25.40 -24.96
N ARG A 3 13.11 -24.15 -25.41
CA ARG A 3 13.31 -23.00 -24.53
C ARG A 3 12.06 -22.83 -23.66
N LYS A 4 12.20 -23.03 -22.34
CA LYS A 4 11.21 -22.61 -21.33
C LYS A 4 10.94 -21.12 -21.55
N ARG A 5 9.78 -20.81 -22.13
CA ARG A 5 9.18 -19.47 -22.06
C ARG A 5 8.84 -19.24 -20.58
N ASN A 6 9.70 -18.53 -19.87
CA ASN A 6 9.35 -17.99 -18.55
C ASN A 6 8.14 -17.08 -18.77
N ALA A 7 6.97 -17.51 -18.30
CA ALA A 7 5.83 -16.64 -18.15
C ALA A 7 6.33 -15.35 -17.49
N ARG A 8 6.10 -14.20 -18.13
CA ARG A 8 6.30 -12.88 -17.49
C ARG A 8 5.28 -12.82 -16.35
N GLY A 9 5.66 -13.36 -15.19
CA GLY A 9 4.82 -13.36 -14.01
C GLY A 9 4.50 -11.92 -13.67
N GLN A 10 3.21 -11.60 -13.57
CA GLN A 10 2.77 -10.48 -12.75
C GLN A 10 3.41 -10.69 -11.38
N ALA A 11 4.47 -9.94 -11.08
CA ALA A 11 5.07 -9.98 -9.76
C ALA A 11 3.97 -9.58 -8.77
N GLY A 12 3.71 -10.42 -7.76
CA GLY A 12 2.76 -10.11 -6.71
C GLY A 12 3.15 -8.85 -5.93
N VAL A 13 2.27 -8.42 -5.03
CA VAL A 13 2.53 -7.30 -4.11
C VAL A 13 3.91 -7.46 -3.48
N PRO A 14 4.81 -6.46 -3.57
CA PRO A 14 6.10 -6.49 -2.90
C PRO A 14 5.95 -6.81 -1.42
N THR A 15 6.70 -7.79 -0.94
CA THR A 15 6.63 -8.26 0.43
C THR A 15 7.54 -7.45 1.34
N THR A 16 7.05 -7.13 2.54
CA THR A 16 7.87 -6.51 3.59
C THR A 16 9.13 -7.33 3.84
N PRO A 17 10.33 -6.72 3.87
CA PRO A 17 11.56 -7.45 4.06
C PRO A 17 11.63 -8.04 5.46
N MET A 18 12.20 -9.24 5.56
CA MET A 18 12.53 -9.83 6.86
C MET A 18 13.68 -9.03 7.50
N ILE A 19 13.46 -8.60 8.74
CA ILE A 19 14.43 -7.89 9.56
C ILE A 19 14.89 -8.80 10.70
N SER A 20 16.19 -9.07 10.79
CA SER A 20 16.77 -9.77 11.93
C SER A 20 17.05 -8.79 13.09
N GLY A 21 16.89 -9.25 14.33
CA GLY A 21 17.16 -8.44 15.53
C GLY A 21 18.62 -8.00 15.74
N ARG A 22 19.55 -8.44 14.88
CA ARG A 22 20.97 -8.05 14.91
C ARG A 22 21.33 -6.99 13.86
N GLU A 23 20.39 -6.57 13.03
CA GLU A 23 20.65 -5.59 11.99
C GLU A 23 20.77 -4.18 12.56
N SER A 24 21.71 -3.39 12.03
CA SER A 24 21.83 -1.99 12.39
C SER A 24 20.65 -1.18 11.83
N PRO A 25 20.23 -0.08 12.50
CA PRO A 25 19.17 0.79 12.00
C PRO A 25 19.38 1.27 10.55
N ALA A 26 20.64 1.55 10.16
CA ALA A 26 20.98 1.93 8.79
C ALA A 26 20.69 0.80 7.76
N THR A 27 20.93 -0.45 8.14
CA THR A 27 20.65 -1.62 7.29
C THR A 27 19.14 -1.81 7.13
N ILE A 28 18.40 -1.69 8.23
CA ILE A 28 16.94 -1.77 8.27
C ILE A 28 16.34 -0.66 7.39
N LYS A 29 16.76 0.59 7.60
CA LYS A 29 16.36 1.74 6.80
C LYS A 29 16.51 1.46 5.30
N ARG A 30 17.69 1.01 4.86
CA ARG A 30 17.95 0.71 3.45
C ARG A 30 17.01 -0.36 2.89
N LYS A 31 16.72 -1.42 3.65
CA LYS A 31 15.78 -2.48 3.24
C LYS A 31 14.35 -1.94 3.11
N ILE A 32 13.93 -1.11 4.05
CA ILE A 32 12.57 -0.54 4.08
C ILE A 32 12.39 0.52 2.99
N GLU A 33 13.37 1.36 2.73
CA GLU A 33 13.36 2.29 1.59
C GLU A 33 13.30 1.54 0.25
N ALA A 34 14.03 0.42 0.13
CA ALA A 34 13.94 -0.44 -1.04
C ALA A 34 12.55 -1.05 -1.21
N HIS A 35 11.89 -1.46 -0.11
CA HIS A 35 10.50 -1.93 -0.11
C HIS A 35 9.52 -0.84 -0.57
N PHE A 36 9.61 0.37 -0.03
CA PHE A 36 8.76 1.49 -0.45
C PHE A 36 8.94 1.83 -1.93
N LYS A 37 10.19 1.83 -2.41
CA LYS A 37 10.48 2.00 -3.84
C LYS A 37 9.88 0.88 -4.68
N ALA A 38 9.94 -0.36 -4.21
CA ALA A 38 9.33 -1.50 -4.91
C ALA A 38 7.80 -1.39 -4.98
N LEU A 39 7.13 -1.00 -3.89
CA LEU A 39 5.69 -0.72 -3.87
C LEU A 39 5.31 0.37 -4.86
N ARG A 40 6.04 1.49 -4.86
CA ARG A 40 5.83 2.61 -5.79
C ARG A 40 5.93 2.15 -7.25
N LEU A 41 6.92 1.33 -7.57
CA LEU A 41 7.11 0.78 -8.92
C LEU A 41 6.03 -0.23 -9.30
N TYR A 42 5.60 -1.06 -8.34
CA TYR A 42 4.49 -2.01 -8.52
C TYR A 42 3.20 -1.27 -8.88
N TRP A 43 2.80 -0.26 -8.10
CA TRP A 43 1.61 0.55 -8.38
C TRP A 43 1.71 1.30 -9.70
N LYS A 44 2.87 1.87 -10.01
CA LYS A 44 3.09 2.52 -11.32
C LYS A 44 2.88 1.55 -12.49
N ARG A 45 3.31 0.29 -12.38
CA ARG A 45 3.08 -0.74 -13.41
C ARG A 45 1.61 -1.11 -13.57
N LEU A 46 0.79 -0.90 -12.54
CA LEU A 46 -0.66 -1.05 -12.58
C LEU A 46 -1.38 0.22 -13.04
N GLY A 47 -0.65 1.26 -13.46
CA GLY A 47 -1.22 2.54 -13.88
C GLY A 47 -1.64 3.45 -12.72
N ILE A 48 -1.25 3.12 -11.48
CA ILE A 48 -1.54 3.93 -10.30
C ILE A 48 -0.38 4.91 -10.10
N GLU A 49 -0.59 6.15 -10.51
CA GLU A 49 0.38 7.23 -10.35
C GLU A 49 0.17 8.01 -9.05
N VAL A 50 1.26 8.53 -8.50
CA VAL A 50 1.24 9.34 -7.28
C VAL A 50 1.96 10.65 -7.59
N ASP A 51 1.23 11.54 -8.21
CA ASP A 51 1.69 12.77 -8.87
C ASP A 51 1.07 14.03 -8.24
N THR A 52 -0.06 13.87 -7.53
CA THR A 52 -0.78 14.98 -6.93
C THR A 52 -1.18 14.73 -5.46
N THR A 53 -1.31 15.83 -4.71
CA THR A 53 -1.82 15.89 -3.35
C THR A 53 -3.29 16.31 -3.27
N GLU A 54 -3.95 16.57 -4.41
CA GLU A 54 -5.37 16.90 -4.46
C GLU A 54 -6.23 15.80 -3.84
N SER A 55 -7.23 16.20 -3.05
CA SER A 55 -7.99 15.29 -2.20
C SER A 55 -8.71 14.20 -3.00
N GLU A 56 -9.43 14.57 -4.06
CA GLU A 56 -10.15 13.60 -4.92
C GLU A 56 -9.20 12.61 -5.61
N ALA A 57 -8.10 13.12 -6.15
CA ALA A 57 -7.10 12.26 -6.78
C ALA A 57 -6.44 11.31 -5.77
N GLN A 58 -6.24 11.75 -4.51
CA GLN A 58 -5.83 10.86 -3.42
C GLN A 58 -6.86 9.76 -3.15
N LEU A 59 -8.16 10.07 -3.15
CA LEU A 59 -9.20 9.07 -2.89
C LEU A 59 -9.31 8.03 -4.01
N ILE A 60 -9.30 8.48 -5.27
CA ILE A 60 -9.27 7.60 -6.46
C ILE A 60 -8.05 6.68 -6.39
N ARG A 61 -6.87 7.24 -6.13
CA ARG A 61 -5.63 6.48 -5.96
C ARG A 61 -5.72 5.49 -4.79
N LEU A 62 -6.24 5.91 -3.64
CA LEU A 62 -6.35 5.05 -2.47
C LEU A 62 -7.23 3.84 -2.74
N GLY A 63 -8.38 4.05 -3.39
CA GLY A 63 -9.25 2.95 -3.83
C GLY A 63 -8.52 1.99 -4.76
N ALA A 64 -7.79 2.51 -5.76
CA ALA A 64 -7.00 1.69 -6.67
C ALA A 64 -5.88 0.89 -5.97
N ILE A 65 -5.19 1.51 -5.01
CA ILE A 65 -4.16 0.84 -4.19
C ILE A 65 -4.79 -0.27 -3.36
N LEU A 66 -5.88 0.00 -2.65
CA LEU A 66 -6.54 -1.00 -1.80
C LEU A 66 -7.01 -2.23 -2.62
N ARG A 67 -7.55 -2.00 -3.83
CA ARG A 67 -7.86 -3.09 -4.79
C ARG A 67 -6.61 -3.88 -5.17
N ALA A 68 -5.54 -3.19 -5.54
CA ALA A 68 -4.29 -3.82 -5.99
C ALA A 68 -3.57 -4.60 -4.88
N GLN A 69 -3.74 -4.20 -3.62
CA GLN A 69 -3.18 -4.90 -2.46
C GLN A 69 -4.01 -6.13 -2.08
N GLY A 70 -5.34 -6.06 -2.25
CA GLY A 70 -6.27 -7.12 -1.87
C GLY A 70 -6.09 -7.54 -0.41
N SER A 71 -5.89 -8.83 -0.17
CA SER A 71 -5.68 -9.39 1.17
C SER A 71 -4.39 -8.93 1.87
N HIS A 72 -3.42 -8.32 1.17
CA HIS A 72 -2.21 -7.77 1.81
C HIS A 72 -2.51 -6.47 2.57
N GLY A 73 -3.58 -5.76 2.19
CA GLY A 73 -3.92 -4.46 2.74
C GLY A 73 -2.86 -3.38 2.50
N LEU A 74 -3.15 -2.18 3.00
CA LEU A 74 -2.25 -1.03 2.97
C LEU A 74 -1.92 -0.60 4.40
N GLY A 75 -0.64 -0.68 4.80
CA GLY A 75 -0.18 -0.15 6.07
C GLY A 75 -0.08 1.38 6.07
N SER A 76 -0.30 2.02 7.22
CA SER A 76 -0.21 3.48 7.37
C SER A 76 1.14 4.05 6.93
N ILE A 77 2.22 3.34 7.25
CA ILE A 77 3.59 3.74 6.89
C ILE A 77 3.79 3.63 5.37
N GLU A 78 3.32 2.54 4.75
CA GLU A 78 3.39 2.32 3.30
C GLU A 78 2.59 3.37 2.55
N GLY A 79 1.37 3.67 3.01
CA GLY A 79 0.51 4.70 2.45
C GLY A 79 1.14 6.09 2.52
N ARG A 80 1.77 6.44 3.64
CA ARG A 80 2.50 7.71 3.75
C ARG A 80 3.72 7.74 2.81
N ALA A 81 4.62 6.77 2.95
CA ALA A 81 5.93 6.81 2.29
C ALA A 81 5.87 6.51 0.79
N SER A 82 5.06 5.54 0.38
CA SER A 82 4.93 5.12 -1.03
C SER A 82 3.72 5.74 -1.70
N GLY A 83 2.60 5.87 -0.98
CA GLY A 83 1.32 6.35 -1.52
C GLY A 83 1.16 7.87 -1.53
N GLY A 84 2.07 8.60 -0.86
CA GLY A 84 2.08 10.06 -0.80
C GLY A 84 0.88 10.66 -0.07
N PHE A 85 0.28 9.91 0.88
CA PHE A 85 -0.88 10.38 1.63
C PHE A 85 -0.45 11.20 2.85
N VAL A 86 -0.85 12.47 2.89
CA VAL A 86 -0.56 13.40 4.00
C VAL A 86 -1.36 13.03 5.26
N GLN A 87 -2.59 12.50 5.09
CA GLN A 87 -3.45 12.02 6.17
C GLN A 87 -4.24 10.78 5.73
N LEU A 88 -3.56 9.64 5.61
CA LEU A 88 -4.21 8.39 5.18
C LEU A 88 -5.48 8.03 6.00
N PRO A 89 -5.52 8.15 7.34
CA PRO A 89 -6.74 7.85 8.09
C PRO A 89 -7.95 8.70 7.67
N THR A 90 -7.74 9.99 7.39
CA THR A 90 -8.79 10.88 6.87
C THR A 90 -9.29 10.39 5.52
N ARG A 91 -8.38 10.00 4.61
CA ARG A 91 -8.76 9.47 3.29
C ARG A 91 -9.50 8.13 3.36
N ILE A 92 -9.16 7.28 4.33
CA ILE A 92 -9.90 6.04 4.59
C ILE A 92 -11.31 6.36 5.09
N PHE A 93 -11.45 7.34 5.99
CA PHE A 93 -12.75 7.82 6.44
C PHE A 93 -13.59 8.36 5.26
N ASP A 94 -13.01 9.23 4.43
CA ASP A 94 -13.65 9.79 3.24
C ASP A 94 -14.13 8.70 2.26
N LEU A 95 -13.36 7.61 2.07
CA LEU A 95 -13.80 6.46 1.25
C LEU A 95 -14.96 5.69 1.90
N LYS A 96 -14.94 5.51 3.23
CA LYS A 96 -16.03 4.84 3.96
C LYS A 96 -17.34 5.61 3.83
N GLU A 97 -17.29 6.94 3.93
CA GLU A 97 -18.46 7.81 3.70
C GLU A 97 -19.01 7.67 2.27
N ARG A 98 -18.15 7.31 1.29
CA ARG A 98 -18.55 6.99 -0.09
C ARG A 98 -19.05 5.56 -0.28
N GLY A 99 -19.32 4.84 0.80
CA GLY A 99 -19.87 3.47 0.77
C GLY A 99 -18.84 2.36 0.57
N TRP A 100 -17.54 2.64 0.69
CA TRP A 100 -16.52 1.60 0.70
C TRP A 100 -16.49 0.88 2.06
N ASP A 101 -16.49 -0.45 2.06
CA ASP A 101 -16.29 -1.24 3.27
C ASP A 101 -14.81 -1.57 3.44
N ILE A 102 -14.20 -0.98 4.47
CA ILE A 102 -12.77 -1.07 4.75
C ILE A 102 -12.56 -1.50 6.20
N ALA A 103 -12.01 -2.70 6.38
CA ALA A 103 -11.57 -3.18 7.68
C ALA A 103 -10.19 -2.61 8.05
N SER A 104 -9.88 -2.58 9.34
CA SER A 104 -8.60 -2.10 9.83
C SER A 104 -8.10 -2.94 11.00
N VAL A 105 -6.80 -3.22 11.03
CA VAL A 105 -6.13 -3.94 12.13
C VAL A 105 -4.95 -3.12 12.63
N ARG A 106 -4.77 -3.03 13.94
CA ARG A 106 -3.57 -2.42 14.53
C ARG A 106 -2.38 -3.34 14.34
N GLU A 107 -1.26 -2.77 13.93
CA GLU A 107 0.01 -3.49 13.77
C GLU A 107 1.18 -2.65 14.29
N GLY A 108 2.37 -3.26 14.32
CA GLY A 108 3.62 -2.51 14.30
C GLY A 108 4.28 -2.65 12.93
N ALA A 109 5.05 -1.64 12.53
CA ALA A 109 5.72 -1.65 11.24
C ALA A 109 7.06 -0.90 11.30
N TRP A 110 8.00 -1.30 10.46
CA TRP A 110 9.26 -0.58 10.29
C TRP A 110 9.07 0.67 9.43
N GLY A 111 9.58 1.79 9.90
CA GLY A 111 9.58 3.07 9.20
C GLY A 111 10.77 3.24 8.25
N GLY A 112 10.68 4.24 7.37
CA GLY A 112 11.80 4.67 6.52
C GLY A 112 12.95 5.32 7.30
N ASP A 113 12.77 5.54 8.60
CA ASP A 113 13.82 5.92 9.55
C ASP A 113 14.63 4.72 10.06
N GLY A 114 14.21 3.49 9.73
CA GLY A 114 14.83 2.27 10.24
C GLY A 114 14.43 1.93 11.68
N LEU A 115 13.37 2.56 12.22
CA LEU A 115 12.84 2.31 13.56
C LEU A 115 11.53 1.54 13.50
N TRP A 116 11.22 0.82 14.58
CA TRP A 116 9.97 0.09 14.73
C TRP A 116 8.90 1.02 15.32
N HIS A 117 7.79 1.19 14.61
CA HIS A 117 6.67 2.01 15.02
C HIS A 117 5.54 1.12 15.52
N VAL A 118 5.10 1.33 16.75
CA VAL A 118 3.94 0.65 17.34
C VAL A 118 2.67 1.45 17.10
N GLY A 119 1.51 0.77 17.10
CA GLY A 119 0.21 1.43 16.96
C GLY A 119 -0.06 1.97 15.56
N THR A 120 0.64 1.45 14.55
CA THR A 120 0.29 1.67 13.15
C THR A 120 -0.96 0.87 12.80
N VAL A 121 -1.54 1.11 11.62
CA VAL A 121 -2.78 0.46 11.19
C VAL A 121 -2.59 -0.08 9.78
N ARG A 122 -3.18 -1.24 9.50
CA ARG A 122 -3.32 -1.79 8.16
C ARG A 122 -4.78 -1.81 7.77
N TYR A 123 -5.06 -1.31 6.57
CA TYR A 123 -6.41 -1.19 6.03
C TYR A 123 -6.63 -2.22 4.92
N PHE A 124 -7.80 -2.87 4.92
CA PHE A 124 -8.16 -3.92 3.97
C PHE A 124 -9.48 -3.57 3.30
N LEU A 125 -9.52 -3.65 1.97
CA LEU A 125 -10.78 -3.56 1.24
C LEU A 125 -11.58 -4.84 1.46
N ILE A 126 -12.77 -4.70 2.03
CA ILE A 126 -13.74 -5.79 2.16
C ILE A 126 -14.70 -5.76 0.98
N LYS A 127 -15.23 -4.58 0.66
CA LYS A 127 -16.20 -4.40 -0.42
C LYS A 127 -16.12 -2.98 -0.99
N GLU A 128 -16.29 -2.87 -2.30
CA GLU A 128 -16.47 -1.59 -2.98
C GLU A 128 -17.93 -1.12 -2.89
N PRO A 129 -18.21 0.19 -2.98
CA PRO A 129 -19.57 0.65 -3.10
C PRO A 129 -20.20 0.00 -4.33
N SER A 130 -21.38 -0.60 -4.15
CA SER A 130 -22.18 -1.05 -5.28
C SER A 130 -22.46 0.17 -6.15
N ALA A 131 -22.03 0.14 -7.42
CA ALA A 131 -22.47 1.11 -8.40
C ALA A 131 -24.00 1.12 -8.32
N GLY A 132 -24.57 2.26 -7.90
CA GLY A 132 -26.02 2.41 -7.89
C GLY A 132 -26.51 2.09 -9.31
N ASN A 133 -27.45 1.16 -9.42
CA ASN A 133 -28.33 1.12 -10.57
C ASN A 133 -29.09 2.45 -10.56
N GLU A 134 -28.53 3.47 -11.18
CA GLU A 134 -29.31 4.56 -11.73
C GLU A 134 -30.05 3.95 -12.94
N SER A 135 -31.27 3.48 -12.66
CA SER A 135 -32.29 3.14 -13.66
C SER A 135 -33.19 4.35 -13.87
#